data_AF-A0A0M0JD85-F1
#
_entry.id   AF-A0A0M0JD85-F1
#
_cell.length_a   1.000
_cell.length_b   1.000
_cell.length_c   1.000
_cell.angle_alpha   90.00
_cell.angle_beta   90.00
_cell.angle_gamma   90.00
#
_symmetry.space_group_name_H-M   'P 1'
#
loop_
_entity.id
_entity.type
_entity.pdbx_description
1 polymer ?
#
loop_
_entity_poly.entity_id
_entity_poly.type
_entity_poly.pdbx_seq_one_letter_code
_entity_poly.pdbx_strand_id
1 'polypeptide(L)'
;MSLTSRFCWVPRGQGQGDPTRHMVAIFHGCVPVFTLGPRTSDDALPLDELLPWPRFSLRVPTDELPTLPDVLNGADGERLRAMQAELACVWRSLFWTSLLGSCFGEPPRGDAFDGLLAVLRLRLRRFTSGPTAASACDVSPWLLPAV
;
A
#
# COMPACT_ATOMS: atom_id res chain seq x y z
N MET A 1 11.63 5.22 -17.39
CA MET A 1 11.58 4.30 -16.24
C MET A 1 12.21 3.00 -16.67
N SER A 2 13.16 2.47 -15.90
CA SER A 2 13.80 1.19 -16.23
C SER A 2 12.92 0.04 -15.77
N LEU A 3 12.65 -0.92 -16.66
CA LEU A 3 11.94 -2.17 -16.32
C LEU A 3 12.78 -3.12 -15.44
N THR A 4 14.04 -2.77 -15.16
CA THR A 4 14.97 -3.56 -14.32
C THR A 4 15.15 -3.00 -12.91
N SER A 5 14.55 -1.85 -12.59
CA SER A 5 14.66 -1.25 -11.27
C SER A 5 13.95 -2.11 -10.23
N ARG A 6 14.69 -2.54 -9.20
CA ARG A 6 14.17 -3.35 -8.07
C ARG A 6 13.46 -2.49 -7.02
N PHE A 7 14.03 -1.32 -6.77
CA PHE A 7 13.57 -0.35 -5.78
C PHE A 7 13.32 0.99 -6.46
N CYS A 8 12.22 1.65 -6.08
CA CYS A 8 11.82 2.94 -6.63
C CYS A 8 11.69 3.95 -5.51
N TRP A 9 12.50 5.00 -5.59
CA TRP A 9 12.52 6.03 -4.57
C TRP A 9 11.25 6.89 -4.62
N VAL A 10 10.61 7.02 -3.47
CA VAL A 10 9.41 7.80 -3.24
C VAL A 10 9.75 8.88 -2.20
N PRO A 11 10.27 10.04 -2.62
CA PRO A 11 10.61 11.12 -1.72
C PRO A 11 9.34 11.72 -1.09
N ARG A 12 9.48 12.34 0.09
CA ARG A 12 8.40 13.14 0.68
C ARG A 12 7.96 14.25 -0.25
N GLY A 13 6.64 14.41 -0.39
CA GLY A 13 6.05 15.57 -1.05
C GLY A 13 6.24 16.86 -0.25
N GLN A 14 6.07 18.00 -0.92
CA GLN A 14 6.07 19.31 -0.24
C GLN A 14 4.85 19.42 0.69
N GLY A 15 5.03 19.97 1.90
CA GLY A 15 3.94 20.24 2.85
C GLY A 15 3.21 19.00 3.39
N GLN A 16 3.96 18.01 3.90
CA GLN A 16 3.43 16.70 4.35
C GLN A 16 2.81 15.92 3.18
N GLY A 17 3.17 16.31 1.95
CA GLY A 17 2.48 15.94 0.72
C GLY A 17 2.53 14.45 0.44
N ASP A 18 1.36 13.94 0.07
CA ASP A 18 1.12 12.58 -0.40
C ASP A 18 2.26 12.13 -1.33
N PRO A 19 2.99 11.07 -0.98
CA PRO A 19 4.12 10.57 -1.75
C PRO A 19 3.68 9.91 -3.08
N THR A 20 3.02 10.62 -4.00
CA THR A 20 2.31 10.06 -5.18
C THR A 20 3.13 9.16 -6.11
N ARG A 21 4.47 9.24 -6.07
CA ARG A 21 5.35 8.36 -6.87
C ARG A 21 5.23 6.87 -6.50
N HIS A 22 4.65 6.53 -5.34
CA HIS A 22 4.36 5.15 -4.98
C HIS A 22 3.44 4.47 -6.00
N MET A 23 2.44 5.18 -6.54
CA MET A 23 1.53 4.63 -7.55
C MET A 23 2.30 4.19 -8.80
N VAL A 24 3.22 5.03 -9.26
CA VAL A 24 4.05 4.77 -10.44
C VAL A 24 5.05 3.63 -10.16
N ALA A 25 5.64 3.56 -8.97
CA ALA A 25 6.49 2.45 -8.55
C ALA A 25 5.74 1.11 -8.57
N ILE A 26 4.58 1.07 -7.93
CA ILE A 26 3.75 -0.12 -7.79
C ILE A 26 3.21 -0.55 -9.17
N PHE A 27 2.78 0.40 -10.00
CA PHE A 27 2.32 0.12 -11.36
C PHE A 27 3.35 -0.70 -12.16
N HIS A 28 4.64 -0.38 -11.98
CA HIS A 28 5.75 -1.03 -12.65
C HIS A 28 6.39 -2.20 -11.87
N GLY A 29 5.77 -2.67 -10.78
CA GLY A 29 6.28 -3.82 -10.00
C GLY A 29 7.53 -3.52 -9.16
N CYS A 30 7.86 -2.25 -9.00
CA CYS A 30 9.06 -1.79 -8.32
C CYS A 30 8.75 -1.51 -6.84
N VAL A 31 9.55 -2.07 -5.91
CA VAL A 31 9.30 -1.90 -4.48
C VAL A 31 9.48 -0.42 -4.09
N PRO A 32 8.43 0.27 -3.60
CA PRO A 32 8.52 1.67 -3.21
C PRO A 32 9.39 1.84 -1.95
N VAL A 33 10.27 2.83 -1.99
CA VAL A 33 11.12 3.23 -0.88
C VAL A 33 10.72 4.64 -0.48
N PHE A 34 9.92 4.74 0.57
CA PHE A 34 9.43 6.01 1.10
C PHE A 34 10.53 6.68 1.92
N THR A 35 10.91 7.89 1.53
CA THR A 35 11.50 8.81 2.49
C THR A 35 10.35 9.39 3.30
N LEU A 36 10.38 9.24 4.62
CA LEU A 36 9.39 9.84 5.52
C LEU A 36 10.08 10.91 6.38
N GLY A 37 9.36 11.51 7.33
CA GLY A 37 9.90 12.52 8.22
C GLY A 37 11.02 12.06 9.13
N PRO A 38 11.43 12.94 10.05
CA PRO A 38 12.38 12.56 11.09
C PRO A 38 11.93 11.30 11.84
N ARG A 39 10.62 11.02 11.90
CA ARG A 39 10.09 9.74 12.35
C ARG A 39 9.19 9.13 11.30
N THR A 40 9.19 7.80 11.21
CA THR A 40 8.30 7.05 10.33
C THR A 40 6.81 7.19 10.68
N SER A 41 6.49 7.69 11.88
CA SER A 41 5.14 8.01 12.35
C SER A 41 4.64 9.38 11.92
N ASP A 42 5.51 10.25 11.41
CA ASP A 42 5.17 11.65 11.12
C ASP A 42 4.30 11.79 9.86
N ASP A 43 4.32 10.77 8.99
CA ASP A 43 3.56 10.76 7.75
C ASP A 43 2.73 9.48 7.65
N ALA A 44 1.42 9.63 7.46
CA ALA A 44 0.54 8.52 7.12
C ALA A 44 0.64 8.21 5.62
N LEU A 45 0.65 6.92 5.28
CA LEU A 45 0.55 6.50 3.88
C LEU A 45 -0.92 6.42 3.44
N PRO A 46 -1.22 6.57 2.15
CA PRO A 46 -2.58 6.41 1.65
C PRO A 46 -3.16 5.04 2.03
N LEU A 47 -4.38 5.03 2.54
CA LEU A 47 -5.09 3.81 2.95
C LEU A 47 -4.27 2.92 3.91
N ASP A 48 -3.48 3.51 4.81
CA ASP A 48 -2.67 2.77 5.82
C ASP A 48 -3.54 1.82 6.69
N GLU A 49 -4.84 2.09 6.80
CA GLU A 49 -5.78 1.20 7.51
C GLU A 49 -6.15 -0.07 6.74
N LEU A 50 -5.92 -0.11 5.43
CA LEU A 50 -6.24 -1.23 4.55
C LEU A 50 -4.97 -1.93 4.03
N LEU A 51 -3.95 -1.15 3.67
CA LEU A 51 -2.78 -1.65 2.98
C LEU A 51 -1.66 -1.99 3.97
N PRO A 52 -1.13 -3.22 3.93
CA PRO A 52 -0.04 -3.63 4.81
C PRO A 52 1.31 -3.12 4.29
N TRP A 53 1.50 -1.80 4.22
CA TRP A 53 2.67 -1.14 3.65
C TRP A 53 4.03 -1.75 4.06
N PRO A 54 4.28 -2.16 5.32
CA PRO A 54 5.56 -2.77 5.70
C PRO A 54 5.89 -4.09 4.98
N ARG A 55 4.91 -4.75 4.34
CA ARG A 55 5.10 -6.01 3.63
C ARG A 55 5.64 -5.83 2.21
N PHE A 56 5.42 -4.67 1.60
CA PHE A 56 5.76 -4.45 0.19
C PHE A 56 6.44 -3.10 -0.08
N SER A 57 6.86 -2.39 0.97
CA SER A 57 7.56 -1.12 0.88
C SER A 57 8.64 -0.99 1.94
N LEU A 58 9.58 -0.08 1.72
CA LEU A 58 10.57 0.33 2.70
C LEU A 58 10.26 1.76 3.16
N ARG A 59 10.44 2.04 4.45
CA ARG A 59 10.32 3.38 5.04
C ARG A 59 11.67 3.78 5.59
N VAL A 60 12.20 4.92 5.14
CA VAL A 60 13.50 5.46 5.54
C VAL A 60 13.27 6.88 6.07
N PRO A 61 13.50 7.13 7.36
CA PRO A 61 13.49 8.48 7.92
C PRO A 61 14.45 9.42 7.18
N THR A 62 14.12 10.73 7.16
CA THR A 62 14.96 11.71 6.45
C THR A 62 16.39 11.79 7.03
N ASP A 63 16.54 11.63 8.35
CA ASP A 63 17.82 11.62 9.06
C ASP A 63 18.62 10.32 8.85
N GLU A 64 17.97 9.23 8.47
CA GLU A 64 18.60 7.95 8.14
C GLU A 64 18.92 7.78 6.65
N LEU A 65 18.66 8.77 5.79
CA LEU A 65 18.99 8.69 4.36
C LEU A 65 20.44 8.26 4.03
N PRO A 66 21.48 8.63 4.81
CA PRO A 66 22.84 8.13 4.57
C PRO A 66 22.99 6.60 4.66
N THR A 67 22.11 5.91 5.41
CA THR A 67 22.13 4.45 5.56
C THR A 67 21.34 3.72 4.47
N LEU A 68 20.70 4.47 3.55
CA LEU A 68 19.88 3.91 2.48
C LEU A 68 20.57 2.79 1.69
N PRO A 69 21.86 2.87 1.30
CA PRO A 69 22.54 1.76 0.63
C PRO A 69 22.49 0.46 1.43
N ASP A 70 22.70 0.53 2.75
CA ASP A 70 22.68 -0.63 3.64
C ASP A 70 21.26 -1.20 3.78
N VAL A 71 20.25 -0.32 3.88
CA VAL A 71 18.83 -0.72 3.90
C VAL A 71 18.44 -1.46 2.61
N LEU A 72 18.87 -0.97 1.45
CA LEU A 72 18.57 -1.59 0.15
C LEU A 72 19.29 -2.92 -0.03
N ASN A 73 20.55 -3.02 0.41
CA ASN A 73 21.31 -4.27 0.39
C ASN A 73 20.71 -5.30 1.35
N GLY A 74 20.33 -4.89 2.57
CA GLY A 74 19.67 -5.77 3.55
C GLY A 74 18.24 -6.20 3.19
N ALA A 75 17.68 -5.65 2.11
CA ALA A 75 16.37 -5.99 1.58
C ALA A 75 16.44 -6.80 0.28
N ASP A 76 17.62 -7.30 -0.12
CA ASP A 76 17.82 -8.03 -1.37
C ASP A 76 17.40 -9.52 -1.31
N GLY A 77 17.61 -10.24 -2.41
CA GLY A 77 17.40 -11.68 -2.50
C GLY A 77 15.96 -12.14 -2.23
N GLU A 78 15.77 -12.91 -1.16
CA GLU A 78 14.46 -13.47 -0.77
C GLU A 78 13.51 -12.40 -0.25
N ARG A 79 14.01 -11.44 0.54
CA ARG A 79 13.19 -10.37 1.09
C ARG A 79 12.60 -9.50 0.00
N LEU A 80 13.39 -9.18 -1.03
CA LEU A 80 12.90 -8.46 -2.21
C LEU A 80 11.80 -9.25 -2.92
N ARG A 81 12.00 -10.54 -3.16
CA ARG A 81 11.00 -11.39 -3.84
C ARG A 81 9.69 -11.46 -3.05
N ALA A 82 9.77 -11.56 -1.72
CA ALA A 82 8.60 -11.52 -0.85
C ALA A 82 7.85 -10.18 -0.96
N MET A 83 8.57 -9.06 -0.90
CA MET A 83 7.96 -7.73 -1.09
C MET A 83 7.33 -7.57 -2.47
N GLN A 84 7.95 -8.10 -3.53
CA GLN A 84 7.39 -8.06 -4.89
C GLN A 84 6.14 -8.94 -5.04
N ALA A 85 6.09 -10.10 -4.36
CA ALA A 85 4.91 -10.95 -4.35
C ALA A 85 3.73 -10.27 -3.61
N GLU A 86 4.01 -9.65 -2.46
CA GLU A 86 3.02 -8.84 -1.73
C GLU A 86 2.57 -7.64 -2.57
N LEU A 87 3.49 -6.97 -3.27
CA LEU A 87 3.19 -5.87 -4.17
C LEU A 87 2.26 -6.30 -5.30
N ALA A 88 2.50 -7.46 -5.91
CA ALA A 88 1.64 -8.02 -6.95
C ALA A 88 0.24 -8.37 -6.40
N CYS A 89 0.15 -8.82 -5.16
CA CYS A 89 -1.11 -9.10 -4.48
C CYS A 89 -1.94 -7.82 -4.25
N VAL A 90 -1.31 -6.76 -3.74
CA VAL A 90 -2.00 -5.50 -3.41
C VAL A 90 -2.20 -4.58 -4.61
N TRP A 91 -1.54 -4.85 -5.74
CA TRP A 91 -1.57 -4.00 -6.95
C TRP A 91 -2.99 -3.63 -7.33
N ARG A 92 -3.89 -4.61 -7.43
CA ARG A 92 -5.28 -4.36 -7.87
C ARG A 92 -6.02 -3.46 -6.89
N SER A 93 -5.77 -3.57 -5.59
CA SER A 93 -6.40 -2.73 -4.55
C SER A 93 -5.99 -1.25 -4.61
N LEU A 94 -4.97 -0.90 -5.40
CA LEU A 94 -4.51 0.47 -5.60
C LEU A 94 -4.96 1.08 -6.93
N PHE A 95 -5.33 0.26 -7.91
CA PHE A 95 -5.79 0.75 -9.22
C PHE A 95 -7.29 0.51 -9.40
N TRP A 96 -7.96 1.51 -9.96
CA TRP A 96 -9.34 1.35 -10.40
C TRP A 96 -9.34 0.48 -11.66
N THR A 97 -9.58 -0.81 -11.49
CA THR A 97 -9.60 -1.77 -12.60
C THR A 97 -11.00 -2.12 -13.05
N SER A 98 -12.02 -1.85 -12.22
CA SER A 98 -13.41 -2.11 -12.55
C SER A 98 -14.11 -0.86 -13.11
N LEU A 99 -13.91 -0.54 -14.39
CA LEU A 99 -14.38 0.74 -14.95
C LEU A 99 -15.92 0.85 -14.93
N LEU A 100 -16.61 -0.28 -15.04
CA LEU A 100 -18.08 -0.38 -15.15
C LEU A 100 -18.68 -1.38 -14.14
N GLY A 101 -17.85 -1.86 -13.21
CA GLY A 101 -18.19 -2.96 -12.31
C GLY A 101 -18.36 -4.30 -13.03
N SER A 102 -18.93 -5.29 -12.33
CA SER A 102 -19.15 -6.66 -12.83
C SER A 102 -20.01 -6.77 -14.10
N CYS A 103 -20.50 -5.66 -14.66
CA CYS A 103 -21.29 -5.59 -15.90
C CYS A 103 -20.57 -6.21 -17.11
N PHE A 104 -19.24 -6.23 -17.13
CA PHE A 104 -18.42 -6.80 -18.22
C PHE A 104 -17.62 -8.03 -17.81
N GLY A 105 -18.04 -8.72 -16.73
CA GLY A 105 -17.33 -9.90 -16.23
C GLY A 105 -16.02 -9.59 -15.50
N GLU A 106 -15.79 -8.32 -15.15
CA GLU A 106 -14.72 -7.92 -14.25
C GLU A 106 -14.96 -8.56 -12.86
N PRO A 107 -13.90 -9.03 -12.18
CA PRO A 107 -14.06 -9.60 -10.85
C PRO A 107 -14.72 -8.55 -9.94
N PRO A 108 -15.83 -8.89 -9.27
CA PRO A 108 -16.67 -7.93 -8.56
C PRO A 108 -16.03 -7.38 -7.29
N ARG A 109 -14.81 -7.82 -6.96
CA ARG A 109 -14.12 -7.54 -5.70
C ARG A 109 -12.61 -7.40 -5.86
N GLY A 110 -12.04 -6.51 -5.07
CA GLY A 110 -10.62 -6.43 -4.76
C GLY A 110 -9.84 -5.46 -5.63
N ASP A 111 -10.48 -4.41 -6.12
CA ASP A 111 -9.80 -3.27 -6.73
C ASP A 111 -9.84 -2.00 -5.84
N ALA A 112 -9.34 -0.88 -6.35
CA ALA A 112 -9.32 0.38 -5.59
C ALA A 112 -10.71 0.89 -5.17
N PHE A 113 -11.76 0.64 -5.95
CA PHE A 113 -13.11 1.07 -5.59
C PHE A 113 -13.62 0.30 -4.37
N ASP A 114 -13.44 -1.02 -4.37
CA ASP A 114 -13.81 -1.85 -3.22
C ASP A 114 -13.02 -1.48 -1.97
N GLY A 115 -11.72 -1.23 -2.12
CA GLY A 115 -10.86 -0.78 -1.04
C GLY A 115 -11.35 0.53 -0.42
N LEU A 116 -11.69 1.51 -1.26
CA LEU A 116 -12.27 2.77 -0.82
C LEU A 116 -13.60 2.57 -0.09
N LEU A 117 -14.52 1.78 -0.64
CA LEU A 117 -15.80 1.49 0.01
C LEU A 117 -15.61 0.75 1.34
N ALA A 118 -14.63 -0.15 1.45
CA ALA A 118 -14.29 -0.83 2.70
C ALA A 118 -13.81 0.17 3.77
N VAL A 119 -12.91 1.09 3.42
CA VAL A 119 -12.43 2.15 4.33
C VAL A 119 -13.57 3.07 4.75
N LEU A 120 -14.45 3.48 3.83
CA LEU A 120 -15.62 4.31 4.17
C LEU A 120 -16.57 3.60 5.13
N ARG A 121 -16.84 2.31 4.92
CA ARG A 121 -17.66 1.50 5.85
C ARG A 121 -16.99 1.40 7.23
N LEU A 122 -15.68 1.18 7.29
CA LEU A 122 -14.92 1.14 8.54
C LEU A 122 -14.97 2.48 9.28
N ARG A 123 -14.81 3.59 8.57
CA ARG A 123 -14.87 4.95 9.15
C ARG A 123 -16.27 5.29 9.62
N LEU A 124 -17.31 4.91 8.86
CA LEU A 124 -18.70 5.07 9.28
C LEU A 124 -18.97 4.30 10.58
N ARG A 125 -18.52 3.04 10.67
CA ARG A 125 -18.63 2.24 11.90
C ARG A 125 -17.86 2.86 13.06
N ARG A 126 -16.62 3.33 12.87
CA ARG A 126 -15.86 4.00 13.94
C ARG A 126 -16.54 5.28 14.42
N PHE A 127 -17.13 6.02 13.50
CA PHE A 127 -17.92 7.21 13.81
C PHE A 127 -19.15 6.86 14.66
N THR A 128 -19.82 5.74 14.37
CA THR A 128 -21.01 5.31 15.13
C THR A 128 -20.69 4.51 16.40
N SER A 129 -19.51 3.88 16.50
CA SER A 129 -19.23 2.84 17.51
C SER A 129 -18.05 3.15 18.45
N GLY A 130 -17.29 4.22 18.21
CA GLY A 130 -16.01 4.45 18.91
C GLY A 130 -14.87 3.55 18.42
N PRO A 131 -13.60 3.82 18.79
CA PRO A 131 -12.42 3.26 18.12
C PRO A 131 -12.08 1.83 18.58
N THR A 132 -12.04 0.88 17.65
CA THR A 132 -11.32 -0.39 17.77
C THR A 132 -10.40 -0.64 16.56
N ALA A 133 -9.21 -1.17 16.85
CA ALA A 133 -8.14 -1.47 15.89
C ALA A 133 -8.40 -2.82 15.18
N ALA A 134 -8.10 -2.89 13.89
CA ALA A 134 -8.17 -4.12 13.09
C ALA A 134 -6.81 -4.39 12.45
N SER A 135 -6.42 -5.67 12.42
CA SER A 135 -5.14 -6.18 11.92
C SER A 135 -5.24 -6.66 10.47
N ALA A 136 -4.20 -6.41 9.67
CA ALA A 136 -4.12 -6.79 8.26
C ALA A 136 -3.58 -8.21 8.05
N CYS A 137 -4.19 -8.86 7.05
CA CYS A 137 -4.00 -10.22 6.54
C CYS A 137 -4.67 -11.35 7.34
N ASP A 138 -6.01 -11.29 7.35
CA ASP A 138 -6.86 -12.44 7.04
C ASP A 138 -7.84 -12.00 5.95
N VAL A 139 -7.54 -12.35 4.69
CA VAL A 139 -8.48 -12.21 3.56
C VAL A 139 -8.89 -13.61 3.13
N SER A 140 -9.53 -14.35 4.03
CA SER A 140 -10.39 -15.46 3.63
C SER A 140 -11.73 -14.89 3.11
N PRO A 141 -12.13 -15.21 1.88
CA PRO A 141 -13.39 -14.74 1.31
C PRO A 141 -14.55 -15.58 1.91
N TRP A 142 -15.74 -14.99 2.03
CA TRP A 142 -17.02 -15.67 2.35
C TRP A 142 -17.28 -16.00 3.83
N LEU A 143 -17.89 -15.06 4.56
CA LEU A 143 -18.93 -15.28 5.59
C LEU A 143 -19.37 -13.92 6.19
N LEU A 144 -20.15 -13.17 5.41
CA LEU A 144 -21.23 -12.39 6.02
C LEU A 144 -22.50 -13.20 5.68
N PRO A 145 -23.32 -13.60 6.67
CA PRO A 145 -24.61 -14.19 6.36
C PRO A 145 -25.41 -13.15 5.58
N ALA A 146 -26.13 -13.62 4.55
CA ALA A 146 -27.12 -12.82 3.86
C ALA A 146 -28.10 -12.27 4.91
N VAL A 147 -28.21 -10.94 4.96
CA VAL A 147 -29.33 -10.23 5.59
C VAL A 147 -29.90 -9.32 4.52
#